data_AF-A0A1C4S0B2-F1
#
_entry.id   AF-A0A1C4S0B2-F1
#
_cell.length_a   1.000
_cell.length_b   1.000
_cell.length_c   1.000
_cell.angle_alpha   90.00
_cell.angle_beta   90.00
_cell.angle_gamma   90.00
#
_symmetry.space_group_name_H-M   'P 1'
#
loop_
_entity.id
_entity.type
_entity.pdbx_description
1 polymer ?
#
loop_
_entity_poly.entity_id
_entity_poly.type
_entity_poly.pdbx_seq_one_letter_code
_entity_poly.pdbx_strand_id
1 'polypeptide(L)'
;MHQDRTAELTPFTIDLTFEEARRRAAVVSALGPDWDPMAALQGEDEAYALLYSGLDAEQQRTYDRLVAAGVLPGQGQGRAAAH
;
A
#
# COMPACT_ATOMS: atom_id res chain seq x y z
N MET A 1 -5.95 -2.46 48.15
CA MET A 1 -7.26 -2.87 47.61
C MET A 1 -7.65 -1.83 46.56
N HIS A 2 -7.40 -2.09 45.27
CA HIS A 2 -7.95 -1.23 44.21
C HIS A 2 -9.40 -1.65 44.00
N GLN A 3 -10.33 -0.71 44.24
CA GLN A 3 -11.73 -0.93 43.91
C GLN A 3 -11.88 -1.01 42.39
N ASP A 4 -12.54 -2.08 41.94
CA ASP A 4 -12.92 -2.25 40.55
C ASP A 4 -14.07 -1.27 40.22
N ARG A 5 -13.74 -0.22 39.45
CA ARG A 5 -14.68 0.82 39.02
C ARG A 5 -15.28 0.55 37.64
N THR A 6 -15.07 -0.64 37.06
CA THR A 6 -15.60 -0.97 35.73
C THR A 6 -17.13 -0.88 35.66
N ALA A 7 -17.83 -1.08 36.78
CA ALA A 7 -19.29 -0.92 36.88
C ALA A 7 -19.78 0.53 36.67
N GLU A 8 -18.89 1.54 36.79
CA GLU A 8 -19.21 2.95 36.54
C GLU A 8 -18.96 3.36 35.08
N LEU A 9 -18.42 2.48 34.24
CA LEU A 9 -18.07 2.77 32.85
C LEU A 9 -19.24 2.47 31.91
N THR A 10 -19.49 3.38 30.98
CA THR A 10 -20.40 3.13 29.85
C THR A 10 -19.67 2.33 28.77
N PRO A 11 -20.20 1.17 28.32
CA PRO A 11 -19.60 0.43 27.22
C PRO A 11 -19.57 1.28 25.94
N PHE A 12 -18.37 1.47 25.40
CA PHE A 12 -18.17 2.08 24.09
C PHE A 12 -17.81 0.97 23.10
N THR A 13 -18.71 0.71 22.16
CA THR A 13 -18.51 -0.27 21.09
C THR A 13 -18.42 0.47 19.77
N ILE A 14 -17.37 0.18 19.00
CA ILE A 14 -17.15 0.72 17.66
C ILE A 14 -16.97 -0.44 16.69
N ASP A 15 -17.69 -0.39 15.56
CA ASP A 15 -17.45 -1.31 14.46
C ASP A 15 -16.32 -0.77 13.58
N LEU A 16 -15.12 -1.30 13.79
CA LEU A 16 -13.95 -0.91 13.01
C LEU A 16 -14.06 -1.28 11.53
N THR A 17 -14.87 -2.29 11.17
CA THR A 17 -15.08 -2.67 9.77
C THR A 17 -15.89 -1.61 9.06
N PHE A 18 -16.95 -1.13 9.71
CA PHE A 18 -17.77 -0.03 9.21
C PHE A 18 -16.95 1.28 9.12
N GLU A 19 -16.20 1.62 10.17
CA GLU A 19 -15.41 2.84 10.17
C GLU A 19 -14.26 2.82 9.14
N GLU A 20 -13.67 1.65 8.88
CA GLU A 20 -12.70 1.51 7.81
C GLU A 20 -13.33 1.67 6.42
N ALA A 21 -14.53 1.12 6.21
CA ALA A 21 -15.27 1.35 4.96
C ALA A 21 -15.58 2.85 4.77
N ARG A 22 -15.99 3.54 5.85
CA ARG A 22 -16.22 4.99 5.84
C ARG A 22 -14.95 5.77 5.51
N ARG A 23 -13.82 5.42 6.12
CA ARG A 23 -12.52 6.06 5.86
C ARG A 23 -12.12 5.90 4.40
N ARG A 24 -12.22 4.68 3.85
CA ARG A 24 -11.92 4.41 2.43
C ARG A 24 -12.82 5.18 1.48
N ALA A 25 -14.12 5.24 1.75
CA ALA A 25 -15.06 6.01 0.94
C ALA A 25 -14.74 7.52 0.95
N ALA A 26 -14.36 8.06 2.11
CA ALA A 26 -13.93 9.46 2.23
C ALA A 26 -12.64 9.74 1.44
N VAL A 27 -11.68 8.81 1.48
CA VAL A 27 -10.43 8.91 0.68
C VAL A 27 -10.75 8.93 -0.81
N VAL A 28 -11.54 7.97 -1.31
CA VAL A 28 -11.92 7.91 -2.74
C VAL A 28 -12.68 9.17 -3.16
N SER A 29 -13.57 9.67 -2.29
CA SER A 29 -14.32 10.91 -2.55
C SER A 29 -13.41 12.14 -2.64
N ALA A 30 -12.35 12.20 -1.84
CA ALA A 30 -11.38 13.31 -1.85
C ALA A 30 -10.49 13.34 -3.11
N LEU A 31 -10.31 12.19 -3.78
CA LEU A 31 -9.58 12.11 -5.06
C LEU A 31 -10.36 12.76 -6.22
N GLY A 32 -11.68 12.88 -6.08
CA GLY A 32 -12.55 13.55 -7.03
C GLY A 32 -13.06 12.63 -8.16
N PRO A 33 -14.06 13.10 -8.93
CA PRO A 33 -14.74 12.29 -9.95
C PRO A 33 -13.87 11.99 -11.18
N ASP A 34 -12.82 12.79 -11.41
CA ASP A 34 -11.92 12.65 -12.55
C ASP A 34 -10.72 11.73 -12.26
N TRP A 35 -10.62 11.19 -11.03
CA TRP A 35 -9.54 10.28 -10.68
C TRP A 35 -9.72 8.92 -11.34
N ASP A 36 -8.78 8.57 -12.21
CA ASP A 36 -8.69 7.25 -12.85
C ASP A 36 -7.71 6.34 -12.05
N PRO A 37 -8.20 5.34 -11.31
CA PRO A 37 -7.35 4.45 -10.54
C PRO A 37 -6.44 3.59 -11.41
N MET A 38 -6.85 3.27 -12.64
CA MET A 38 -6.02 2.48 -13.56
C MET A 38 -4.88 3.31 -14.11
N ALA A 39 -5.15 4.58 -14.48
CA ALA A 39 -4.09 5.50 -14.88
C ALA A 39 -3.10 5.78 -13.75
N ALA A 40 -3.58 5.90 -12.50
CA ALA A 40 -2.70 6.06 -11.33
C ALA A 40 -1.77 4.85 -11.14
N LEU A 41 -2.30 3.62 -11.18
CA LEU A 41 -1.51 2.39 -11.07
C LEU A 41 -0.48 2.27 -12.21
N GLN A 42 -0.90 2.57 -13.44
CA GLN A 42 0.02 2.54 -14.58
C GLN A 42 1.14 3.58 -14.43
N GLY A 43 0.81 4.79 -13.98
CA GLY A 43 1.80 5.83 -13.70
C GLY A 43 2.80 5.44 -12.62
N GLU A 44 2.36 4.73 -11.58
CA GLU A 44 3.25 4.18 -10.55
C GLU A 44 4.21 3.12 -11.12
N ASP A 45 3.72 2.22 -11.97
CA ASP A 45 4.56 1.21 -12.62
C ASP A 45 5.58 1.82 -13.59
N GLU A 46 5.17 2.83 -14.36
CA GLU A 46 6.07 3.59 -15.24
C GLU A 46 7.14 4.34 -14.43
N ALA A 47 6.75 5.04 -13.37
CA ALA A 47 7.69 5.73 -12.48
C ALA A 47 8.69 4.76 -11.84
N TYR A 48 8.23 3.56 -11.47
CA TYR A 48 9.12 2.53 -10.92
C TYR A 48 10.08 1.97 -11.96
N ALA A 49 9.64 1.77 -13.20
CA ALA A 49 10.51 1.35 -14.29
C ALA A 49 11.64 2.36 -14.53
N LEU A 50 11.37 3.65 -14.34
CA LEU A 50 12.40 4.70 -14.43
C LEU A 50 13.48 4.58 -13.35
N LEU A 51 13.16 4.11 -12.13
CA LEU A 51 14.15 3.95 -11.04
C LEU A 51 15.31 3.02 -11.41
N TYR A 52 15.03 2.02 -12.25
CA TYR A 52 16.00 1.03 -12.72
C TYR A 52 16.22 1.14 -14.24
N SER A 53 15.96 2.32 -14.81
CA SER A 53 16.26 2.62 -16.20
C SER A 53 17.71 3.07 -16.36
N GLY A 54 18.29 2.80 -17.53
CA GLY A 54 19.64 3.27 -17.86
C GLY A 54 20.78 2.62 -17.06
N LEU A 55 20.54 1.45 -16.48
CA LEU A 55 21.58 0.70 -15.77
C LEU A 55 22.68 0.26 -16.73
N ASP A 56 23.92 0.40 -16.29
CA ASP A 56 25.05 -0.23 -16.97
C ASP A 56 25.06 -1.76 -16.75
N ALA A 57 25.99 -2.45 -17.41
CA ALA A 57 26.07 -3.91 -17.36
C ALA A 57 26.39 -4.49 -15.97
N GLU A 58 27.06 -3.75 -15.08
CA GLU A 58 27.32 -4.20 -13.72
C GLU A 58 26.14 -3.94 -12.79
N GLN A 59 25.52 -2.77 -12.94
CA GLN A 59 24.30 -2.39 -12.24
C GLN A 59 23.15 -3.33 -12.60
N GLN A 60 22.97 -3.68 -13.88
CA GLN A 60 21.95 -4.62 -14.33
C GLN A 60 22.15 -6.00 -13.69
N ARG A 61 23.39 -6.52 -13.67
CA ARG A 61 23.71 -7.80 -13.00
C ARG A 61 23.40 -7.78 -11.50
N THR A 62 23.56 -6.62 -10.85
CA THR A 62 23.22 -6.47 -9.44
C THR A 62 21.71 -6.38 -9.24
N TYR A 63 21.01 -5.62 -10.08
CA TYR A 63 19.55 -5.58 -10.09
C TYR A 63 18.95 -6.97 -10.27
N ASP A 64 19.41 -7.75 -11.25
CA ASP A 64 18.93 -9.11 -11.53
C ASP A 64 19.13 -10.05 -10.32
N ARG A 65 20.29 -9.95 -9.65
CA ARG A 65 20.54 -10.72 -8.41
C ARG A 65 19.60 -10.35 -7.28
N LEU A 66 19.32 -9.06 -7.11
CA LEU A 66 18.42 -8.57 -6.06
C LEU A 66 16.96 -8.95 -6.33
N VAL A 67 16.54 -8.94 -7.59
CA VAL A 67 15.22 -9.44 -8.00
C VAL A 67 15.11 -10.94 -7.75
N ALA A 68 16.12 -11.73 -8.16
CA ALA A 68 16.14 -13.17 -7.92
C ALA A 68 16.14 -13.53 -6.42
N ALA A 69 16.74 -12.70 -5.58
CA ALA A 69 16.73 -12.84 -4.13
C ALA A 69 15.43 -12.34 -3.46
N GLY A 70 14.48 -11.76 -4.22
CA GLY A 70 13.25 -11.18 -3.70
C GLY A 70 13.44 -9.87 -2.93
N VAL A 71 14.63 -9.26 -3.00
CA VAL A 71 14.93 -7.98 -2.35
C VAL A 71 14.31 -6.83 -3.13
N LEU A 72 14.33 -6.91 -4.46
CA LEU A 72 13.68 -5.94 -5.34
C LEU A 72 12.51 -6.58 -6.08
N PRO A 73 11.42 -5.83 -6.35
CA PRO A 73 10.34 -6.32 -7.18
C PRO A 73 10.80 -6.43 -8.64
N GLY A 74 10.47 -7.55 -9.28
CA GLY A 74 10.71 -7.75 -10.70
C GLY A 74 9.73 -6.94 -11.57
N GLN A 75 10.12 -6.68 -12.82
CA GLN A 75 9.21 -6.06 -13.79
C GLN A 75 8.03 -6.99 -14.10
N GLY A 76 6.81 -6.48 -14.01
CA GLY A 76 5.57 -7.19 -14.41
C GLY A 76 4.93 -8.12 -13.37
N GLN A 77 5.52 -8.28 -12.19
CA GLN A 77 4.84 -8.95 -11.06
C GLN A 77 4.11 -7.87 -10.28
N GLY A 78 2.80 -7.76 -10.49
CA GLY A 78 1.95 -6.80 -9.79
C GLY A 78 2.23 -6.83 -8.29
N ARG A 79 2.58 -5.66 -7.72
CA ARG A 79 3.02 -5.50 -6.32
C ARG A 79 1.93 -5.80 -5.28
N ALA A 80 0.73 -6.18 -5.72
CA ALA A 80 -0.39 -6.54 -4.84
C ALA A 80 -0.16 -7.84 -4.05
N ALA A 81 0.81 -8.67 -4.42
CA ALA A 81 1.12 -9.93 -3.73
C ALA A 81 2.54 -9.93 -3.14
N ALA A 82 2.78 -9.03 -2.19
CA ALA A 82 3.88 -9.18 -1.24
C ALA A 82 3.33 -8.95 0.17
N HIS A 83 2.64 -9.96 0.70
CA HIS A 83 2.24 -10.07 2.11
C HIS A 83 2.57 -11.46 2.62
#